data_AF-A0AA35WF51-F1
#
_entry.id   AF-A0AA35WF51-F1
#
_cell.length_a   1.000
_cell.length_b   1.000
_cell.length_c   1.000
_cell.angle_alpha   90.00
_cell.angle_beta   90.00
_cell.angle_gamma   90.00
#
_symmetry.space_group_name_H-M   'P 1'
#
loop_
_entity.id
_entity.type
_entity.pdbx_description
1 polymer ?
#
loop_
_entity_poly.entity_id
_entity_poly.type
_entity_poly.pdbx_seq_one_letter_code
_entity_poly.pdbx_strand_id
1 'polypeptide(L)'
;MEYRFSPDRLAELNRAPVPLLLARITTGCPSYGKTAADIDSVDTLIAEIRGHCASDTDFIRQSMPLQEIVFRTLLLDADSTMTLGQLHQELTERWSSAIRPITVTLSGLARILDSDEFYGFEAIPVDDPELADLPMLTASGADDSDGLAQIIAAIAANVDDEEDDDTDLFEEDEDDCEDDDTDLFIDDSPDNESEDAESEDEE
;
A
#
# COMPACT_ATOMS: atom_id res chain seq x y z
N MET A 1 8.73 -9.50 5.00
CA MET A 1 9.08 -8.23 5.65
C MET A 1 7.87 -7.32 5.61
N GLU A 2 7.49 -6.83 6.77
CA GLU A 2 6.46 -5.82 6.96
C GLU A 2 7.11 -4.49 7.32
N TYR A 3 6.40 -3.41 7.07
CA TYR A 3 6.85 -2.05 7.38
C TYR A 3 5.77 -1.32 8.16
N ARG A 4 6.19 -0.56 9.16
CA ARG A 4 5.33 0.36 9.91
C ARG A 4 5.97 1.73 10.09
N PHE A 5 5.14 2.71 10.39
CA PHE A 5 5.58 3.96 10.99
C PHE A 5 5.86 3.74 12.48
N SER A 6 7.04 4.16 12.95
CA SER A 6 7.46 3.98 14.35
C SER A 6 7.93 5.30 14.97
N PRO A 7 7.22 5.84 15.96
CA PRO A 7 7.66 7.01 16.72
C PRO A 7 8.99 6.78 17.45
N ASP A 8 9.23 5.55 17.92
CA ASP A 8 10.48 5.17 18.58
C ASP A 8 11.66 5.23 17.59
N ARG A 9 11.46 4.73 16.37
CA ARG A 9 12.47 4.83 15.30
C ARG A 9 12.80 6.29 14.97
N LEU A 10 11.82 7.18 14.96
CA LEU A 10 12.07 8.62 14.81
C LEU A 10 12.91 9.20 15.95
N ALA A 11 12.69 8.74 17.18
CA ALA A 11 13.49 9.17 18.33
C ALA A 11 14.96 8.74 18.19
N GLU A 12 15.23 7.53 17.68
CA GLU A 12 16.60 7.07 17.35
C GLU A 12 17.28 7.96 16.30
N LEU A 13 16.50 8.46 15.34
CA LEU A 13 16.94 9.39 14.30
C LEU A 13 17.06 10.85 14.82
N ASN A 14 16.91 11.09 16.13
CA ASN A 14 16.91 12.41 16.77
C ASN A 14 15.85 13.36 16.20
N ARG A 15 14.68 12.82 15.82
CA ARG A 15 13.55 13.59 15.28
C ARG A 15 12.35 13.53 16.22
N ALA A 16 11.59 14.63 16.24
CA ALA A 16 10.34 14.70 16.98
C ALA A 16 9.18 14.25 16.07
N PRO A 17 8.35 13.28 16.50
CA PRO A 17 7.21 12.79 15.71
C PRO A 17 6.07 13.81 15.61
N VAL A 18 5.83 14.60 16.67
CA VAL A 18 4.70 15.54 16.74
C VAL A 18 4.73 16.59 15.61
N PRO A 19 5.82 17.35 15.38
CA PRO A 19 5.87 18.30 14.26
C PRO A 19 5.70 17.65 12.90
N LEU A 20 6.19 16.41 12.75
CA LEU A 20 6.09 15.67 11.51
C LEU A 20 4.63 15.34 11.19
N LEU A 21 3.87 14.84 12.18
CA LEU A 21 2.45 14.54 12.04
C LEU A 21 1.60 15.81 11.88
N LEU A 22 1.88 16.85 12.67
CA LEU A 22 1.15 18.12 12.58
C LEU A 22 1.25 18.77 11.20
N ALA A 23 2.35 18.57 10.48
CA ALA A 23 2.49 19.09 9.12
C ALA A 23 1.58 18.38 8.09
N ARG A 24 0.91 17.28 8.46
CA ARG A 24 0.08 16.46 7.58
C ARG A 24 -1.40 16.49 7.95
N ILE A 25 -1.78 17.07 9.08
CA ILE A 25 -3.19 17.25 9.41
C ILE A 25 -3.85 18.22 8.41
N THR A 26 -5.08 17.92 8.03
CA THR A 26 -5.86 18.74 7.10
C THR A 26 -6.76 19.70 7.85
N THR A 27 -7.37 20.67 7.16
CA THR A 27 -8.24 21.69 7.79
C THR A 27 -9.44 21.12 8.54
N GLY A 28 -9.81 19.86 8.29
CA GLY A 28 -10.90 19.16 8.99
C GLY A 28 -10.50 18.54 10.33
N CYS A 29 -9.21 18.58 10.70
CA CYS A 29 -8.67 17.95 11.89
C CYS A 29 -8.78 18.87 13.13
N PRO A 30 -9.26 18.40 14.30
CA PRO A 30 -9.30 19.17 15.56
C PRO A 30 -7.98 19.81 16.00
N SER A 31 -6.86 19.24 15.59
CA SER A 31 -5.50 19.71 15.90
C SER A 31 -4.91 20.61 14.83
N TYR A 32 -5.67 20.93 13.78
CA TYR A 32 -5.27 21.88 12.76
C TYR A 32 -4.95 23.26 13.38
N GLY A 33 -3.75 23.78 13.09
CA GLY A 33 -3.29 25.06 13.61
C GLY A 33 -2.72 25.04 15.03
N LYS A 34 -2.69 23.88 15.70
CA LYS A 34 -2.02 23.73 17.01
C LYS A 34 -0.51 23.64 16.85
N THR A 35 0.21 24.02 17.91
CA THR A 35 1.66 23.86 17.97
C THR A 35 2.04 22.55 18.66
N ALA A 36 3.29 22.10 18.51
CA ALA A 36 3.77 20.88 19.15
C ALA A 36 3.68 20.89 20.69
N ALA A 37 3.56 22.07 21.31
CA ALA A 37 3.38 22.21 22.76
C ALA A 37 1.93 21.94 23.21
N ASP A 38 0.96 22.01 22.30
CA ASP A 38 -0.46 21.84 22.58
C ASP A 38 -0.93 20.39 22.35
N ILE A 39 -0.02 19.48 22.03
CA ILE A 39 -0.30 18.09 21.72
C ILE A 39 0.18 17.19 22.86
N ASP A 40 -0.77 16.46 23.44
CA ASP A 40 -0.52 15.57 24.57
C ASP A 40 0.12 14.24 24.17
N SER A 41 -0.30 13.66 23.03
CA SER A 41 0.16 12.33 22.58
C SER A 41 0.25 12.20 21.05
N VAL A 42 1.26 11.45 20.61
CA VAL A 42 1.48 11.06 19.21
C VAL A 42 0.36 10.14 18.72
N ASP A 43 -0.07 9.17 19.54
CA ASP A 43 -1.11 8.21 19.17
C ASP A 43 -2.45 8.90 18.89
N THR A 44 -2.75 9.97 19.65
CA THR A 44 -3.95 10.77 19.44
C THR A 44 -3.92 11.45 18.08
N LEU A 45 -2.77 11.98 17.65
CA LEU A 45 -2.62 12.57 16.31
C LEU A 45 -2.76 11.53 15.20
N ILE A 46 -2.20 10.33 15.37
CA ILE A 46 -2.34 9.26 14.38
C ILE A 46 -3.81 8.84 14.24
N ALA A 47 -4.50 8.64 15.36
CA ALA A 47 -5.92 8.31 15.38
C ALA A 47 -6.78 9.43 14.74
N GLU A 48 -6.43 10.68 14.99
CA GLU A 48 -7.09 11.84 14.39
C GLU A 48 -6.91 11.87 12.88
N ILE A 49 -5.67 11.68 12.39
CA ILE A 49 -5.37 11.60 10.96
C ILE A 49 -6.16 10.46 10.31
N ARG A 50 -6.22 9.28 10.93
CA ARG A 50 -7.03 8.17 10.40
C ARG A 50 -8.50 8.52 10.30
N GLY A 51 -9.06 9.13 11.35
CA GLY A 51 -10.49 9.45 11.39
C GLY A 51 -10.91 10.56 10.42
N HIS A 52 -10.05 11.57 10.22
CA HIS A 52 -10.40 12.78 9.48
C HIS A 52 -9.78 12.86 8.07
N CYS A 53 -8.62 12.26 7.85
CA CYS A 53 -7.90 12.35 6.59
C CYS A 53 -8.13 11.13 5.67
N ALA A 54 -8.66 10.00 6.17
CA ALA A 54 -8.91 8.82 5.33
C ALA A 54 -9.95 9.07 4.22
N SER A 55 -10.91 9.97 4.46
CA SER A 55 -11.93 10.36 3.49
C SER A 55 -11.51 11.49 2.55
N ASP A 56 -10.34 12.11 2.80
CA ASP A 56 -9.83 13.21 2.01
C ASP A 56 -9.05 12.69 0.80
N THR A 57 -9.62 12.84 -0.40
CA THR A 57 -8.98 12.41 -1.65
C THR A 57 -7.71 13.20 -1.99
N ASP A 58 -7.52 14.36 -1.37
CA ASP A 58 -6.33 15.21 -1.51
C ASP A 58 -5.24 14.90 -0.48
N PHE A 59 -5.52 14.02 0.49
CA PHE A 59 -4.54 13.67 1.51
C PHE A 59 -3.33 12.95 0.94
N ILE A 60 -3.49 12.12 -0.10
CA ILE A 60 -2.38 11.49 -0.83
C ILE A 60 -2.46 11.94 -2.28
N ARG A 61 -1.40 12.61 -2.76
CA ARG A 61 -1.32 13.10 -4.14
C ARG A 61 -0.17 12.44 -4.87
N GLN A 62 -0.39 12.12 -6.14
CA GLN A 62 0.61 11.51 -7.03
C GLN A 62 1.83 12.41 -7.28
N SER A 63 1.71 13.72 -7.00
CA SER A 63 2.84 14.67 -7.10
C SER A 63 3.78 14.61 -5.89
N MET A 64 3.42 13.88 -4.83
CA MET A 64 4.23 13.77 -3.62
C MET A 64 5.45 12.85 -3.85
N PRO A 65 6.55 13.05 -3.08
CA PRO A 65 7.66 12.10 -3.07
C PRO A 65 7.19 10.70 -2.66
N LEU A 66 7.83 9.66 -3.22
CA LEU A 66 7.45 8.25 -2.96
C LEU A 66 7.38 7.91 -1.47
N GLN A 67 8.37 8.35 -0.68
CA GLN A 67 8.41 8.13 0.76
C GLN A 67 7.26 8.85 1.50
N GLU A 68 6.83 10.03 1.05
CA GLU A 68 5.68 10.72 1.64
C GLU A 68 4.37 9.97 1.32
N ILE A 69 4.24 9.42 0.12
CA ILE A 69 3.08 8.58 -0.25
C ILE A 69 3.04 7.35 0.67
N VAL A 70 4.14 6.60 0.78
CA VAL A 70 4.22 5.43 1.67
C VAL A 70 3.91 5.80 3.12
N PHE A 71 4.49 6.90 3.60
CA PHE A 71 4.26 7.40 4.95
C PHE A 71 2.77 7.66 5.20
N ARG A 72 2.10 8.39 4.30
CA ARG A 72 0.68 8.68 4.44
C ARG A 72 -0.20 7.44 4.30
N THR A 73 0.16 6.50 3.43
CA THR A 73 -0.53 5.19 3.32
C THR A 73 -0.46 4.44 4.66
N LEU A 74 0.72 4.33 5.26
CA LEU A 74 0.91 3.67 6.56
C LEU A 74 0.20 4.39 7.71
N LEU A 75 0.06 5.73 7.63
CA LEU A 75 -0.70 6.49 8.62
C LEU A 75 -2.20 6.21 8.53
N LEU A 76 -2.76 6.06 7.31
CA LEU A 76 -4.18 5.80 7.12
C LEU A 76 -4.58 4.35 7.45
N ASP A 77 -3.64 3.43 7.33
CA ASP A 77 -3.89 2.02 7.58
C ASP A 77 -4.22 1.75 9.06
N ALA A 78 -5.25 0.92 9.29
CA ALA A 78 -5.76 0.63 10.64
C ALA A 78 -4.77 -0.22 11.45
N ASP A 79 -4.14 -1.19 10.80
CA ASP A 79 -3.19 -2.12 11.43
C ASP A 79 -1.79 -1.49 11.57
N SER A 80 -1.54 -0.40 10.83
CA SER A 80 -0.29 0.38 10.86
C SER A 80 0.93 -0.39 10.35
N THR A 81 0.72 -1.60 9.83
CA THR A 81 1.74 -2.53 9.35
C THR A 81 1.30 -3.05 7.99
N MET A 82 2.14 -2.87 6.97
CA MET A 82 1.89 -3.42 5.64
C MET A 82 3.08 -4.23 5.15
N THR A 83 2.79 -5.32 4.46
CA THR A 83 3.84 -6.08 3.77
C THR A 83 4.45 -5.24 2.65
N LEU A 84 5.72 -5.50 2.33
CA LEU A 84 6.38 -4.84 1.20
C LEU A 84 5.63 -5.03 -0.13
N GLY A 85 4.99 -6.19 -0.31
CA GLY A 85 4.14 -6.49 -1.47
C GLY A 85 2.91 -5.61 -1.54
N GLN A 86 2.19 -5.46 -0.43
CA GLN A 86 1.01 -4.58 -0.34
C GLN A 86 1.39 -3.11 -0.59
N LEU A 87 2.48 -2.63 0.00
CA LEU A 87 2.95 -1.26 -0.25
C LEU A 87 3.30 -1.05 -1.73
N HIS A 88 3.98 -2.02 -2.34
CA HIS A 88 4.31 -1.96 -3.75
C HIS A 88 3.06 -1.92 -4.63
N GLN A 89 2.10 -2.79 -4.34
CA GLN A 89 0.81 -2.83 -5.04
C GLN A 89 0.06 -1.51 -4.94
N GLU A 90 -0.12 -0.98 -3.72
CA GLU A 90 -0.77 0.32 -3.49
C GLU A 90 -0.08 1.42 -4.31
N LEU A 91 1.24 1.46 -4.32
CA LEU A 91 2.00 2.44 -5.10
C LEU A 91 1.79 2.29 -6.60
N THR A 92 1.84 1.08 -7.14
CA THR A 92 1.79 0.86 -8.59
C THR A 92 0.38 0.85 -9.16
N GLU A 93 -0.63 0.53 -8.36
CA GLU A 93 -2.03 0.43 -8.81
C GLU A 93 -2.82 1.68 -8.46
N ARG A 94 -2.71 2.16 -7.22
CA ARG A 94 -3.56 3.26 -6.72
C ARG A 94 -2.94 4.64 -6.94
N TRP A 95 -1.62 4.74 -6.83
CA TRP A 95 -0.90 6.02 -6.87
C TRP A 95 -0.11 6.26 -8.15
N SER A 96 0.00 5.24 -9.01
CA SER A 96 0.58 5.36 -10.34
C SER A 96 -0.41 5.98 -11.32
N SER A 97 0.07 6.75 -12.29
CA SER A 97 -0.75 7.21 -13.41
C SER A 97 -0.01 7.11 -14.74
N ALA A 98 -0.76 7.12 -15.84
CA ALA A 98 -0.19 7.09 -17.19
C ALA A 98 0.79 8.24 -17.44
N ILE A 99 0.59 9.39 -16.80
CA ILE A 99 1.43 10.59 -16.95
C ILE A 99 2.64 10.54 -16.01
N ARG A 100 2.53 9.87 -14.84
CA ARG A 100 3.62 9.66 -13.88
C ARG A 100 3.60 8.22 -13.37
N PRO A 101 4.19 7.29 -14.13
CA PRO A 101 4.22 5.89 -13.70
C PRO A 101 5.20 5.74 -12.53
N ILE A 102 4.78 4.99 -11.52
CA ILE A 102 5.66 4.59 -10.42
C ILE A 102 6.31 3.26 -10.80
N THR A 103 7.52 3.30 -11.36
CA THR A 103 8.27 2.12 -11.82
C THR A 103 9.33 1.69 -10.79
N VAL A 104 8.95 1.57 -9.52
CA VAL A 104 9.84 1.05 -8.48
C VAL A 104 9.74 -0.47 -8.45
N THR A 105 10.85 -1.18 -8.32
CA THR A 105 10.83 -2.64 -8.09
C THR A 105 10.62 -2.93 -6.61
N LEU A 106 10.13 -4.12 -6.27
CA LEU A 106 9.96 -4.54 -4.87
C LEU A 106 11.26 -4.35 -4.05
N SER A 107 12.39 -4.81 -4.58
CA SER A 107 13.71 -4.65 -3.95
C SER A 107 14.18 -3.19 -3.91
N GLY A 108 13.80 -2.38 -4.90
CA GLY A 108 14.08 -0.95 -4.91
C GLY A 108 13.31 -0.22 -3.80
N LEU A 109 12.03 -0.58 -3.63
CA LEU A 109 11.18 -0.05 -2.57
C LEU A 109 11.74 -0.41 -1.20
N ALA A 110 12.11 -1.68 -0.96
CA ALA A 110 12.76 -2.09 0.29
C ALA A 110 13.97 -1.23 0.63
N ARG A 111 14.89 -1.03 -0.34
CA ARG A 111 16.09 -0.21 -0.12
C ARG A 111 15.76 1.25 0.20
N ILE A 112 14.71 1.81 -0.39
CA ILE A 112 14.24 3.17 -0.11
C ILE A 112 13.67 3.29 1.31
N LEU A 113 12.95 2.26 1.77
CA LEU A 113 12.38 2.24 3.13
C LEU A 113 13.46 1.96 4.18
N ASP A 114 14.38 1.04 3.91
CA ASP A 114 15.47 0.69 4.84
C ASP A 114 16.49 1.82 5.02
N SER A 115 16.63 2.69 4.00
CA SER A 115 17.52 3.86 4.04
C SER A 115 16.81 5.14 4.48
N ASP A 116 15.58 5.06 4.95
CA ASP A 116 14.85 6.23 5.44
C ASP A 116 15.45 6.77 6.75
N GLU A 117 15.71 8.08 6.74
CA GLU A 117 16.19 8.84 7.90
C GLU A 117 15.21 9.98 8.28
N PHE A 118 14.05 10.02 7.62
CA PHE A 118 13.11 11.14 7.75
C PHE A 118 11.76 10.74 8.34
N TYR A 119 11.16 9.65 7.87
CA TYR A 119 9.80 9.24 8.28
C TYR A 119 9.79 8.22 9.43
N GLY A 120 10.91 7.56 9.70
CA GLY A 120 11.03 6.54 10.74
C GLY A 120 10.35 5.23 10.38
N PHE A 121 10.55 4.77 9.15
CA PHE A 121 10.09 3.43 8.77
C PHE A 121 10.84 2.35 9.54
N GLU A 122 10.09 1.40 10.10
CA GLU A 122 10.62 0.25 10.81
C GLU A 122 10.25 -1.03 10.06
N ALA A 123 11.26 -1.82 9.70
CA ALA A 123 11.08 -3.13 9.07
C ALA A 123 10.87 -4.19 10.16
N ILE A 124 9.77 -4.93 10.05
CA ILE A 124 9.42 -6.04 10.94
C ILE A 124 9.66 -7.34 10.16
N PRO A 125 10.51 -8.26 10.68
CA PRO A 125 10.62 -9.59 10.11
C PRO A 125 9.26 -10.28 10.22
N VAL A 126 8.79 -10.84 9.09
CA VAL A 126 7.60 -11.69 9.11
C VAL A 126 8.06 -13.02 9.67
N ASP A 127 7.89 -13.20 10.97
CA ASP A 127 8.01 -14.51 11.61
C ASP A 127 6.85 -15.35 11.07
N ASP A 128 7.14 -16.18 10.07
CA ASP A 128 6.27 -17.27 9.66
C ASP A 128 6.57 -18.46 10.59
N PRO A 129 5.75 -18.72 11.64
CA PRO A 129 6.01 -19.81 12.55
C PRO A 129 5.82 -21.19 11.89
N GLU A 130 5.28 -21.27 10.66
CA GLU A 130 5.02 -22.54 9.97
C GLU A 130 6.22 -22.99 9.12
N LEU A 131 7.06 -22.07 8.64
CA LEU A 131 8.31 -22.40 7.93
C LEU A 131 9.55 -22.53 8.83
N ALA A 132 9.49 -22.08 10.08
CA ALA A 132 10.63 -22.18 11.02
C ALA A 132 10.93 -23.62 11.48
N ASP A 133 9.98 -24.55 11.35
CA ASP A 133 10.12 -25.98 11.66
C ASP A 133 10.48 -26.85 10.44
N LEU A 134 10.62 -26.27 9.24
CA LEU A 134 11.19 -27.01 8.13
C LEU A 134 12.71 -27.07 8.34
N PRO A 135 13.30 -28.27 8.45
CA PRO A 135 14.74 -28.40 8.58
C PRO A 135 15.37 -27.78 7.32
N MET A 136 16.00 -26.62 7.50
CA MET A 136 16.88 -26.03 6.51
C MET A 136 17.92 -27.10 6.18
N LEU A 137 17.79 -27.74 5.03
CA LEU A 137 18.78 -28.67 4.47
C LEU A 137 20.05 -27.87 4.21
N THR A 138 20.85 -27.71 5.26
CA THR A 138 22.25 -27.32 5.14
C THR A 138 22.94 -28.50 4.46
N ALA A 139 23.02 -28.45 3.14
CA ALA A 139 23.87 -29.34 2.36
C ALA A 139 25.33 -28.95 2.62
N SER A 140 25.83 -29.35 3.78
CA SER A 140 27.26 -29.43 4.10
C SER A 140 27.60 -30.90 4.21
N GLY A 141 28.25 -31.40 3.16
CA GLY A 141 28.49 -32.83 2.97
C GLY A 141 29.26 -33.50 4.11
N ALA A 142 28.88 -34.76 4.36
CA ALA A 142 29.77 -35.81 4.81
C ALA A 142 29.17 -37.15 4.34
N ASP A 143 30.02 -37.94 3.68
CA ASP A 143 29.92 -39.38 3.48
C ASP A 143 28.95 -40.11 4.42
N ASP A 144 27.96 -40.79 3.87
CA ASP A 144 27.56 -42.16 4.27
C ASP A 144 26.46 -42.67 3.33
N SER A 145 26.79 -43.69 2.54
CA SER A 145 26.00 -44.26 1.45
C SER A 145 24.81 -45.14 1.89
N ASP A 146 24.23 -44.92 3.07
CA ASP A 146 23.16 -45.77 3.63
C ASP A 146 21.80 -45.05 3.82
N GLY A 147 21.70 -43.76 3.50
CA GLY A 147 20.48 -42.96 3.72
C GLY A 147 19.41 -43.04 2.61
N LEU A 148 19.77 -43.43 1.39
CA LEU A 148 18.85 -43.41 0.24
C LEU A 148 17.75 -44.48 0.30
N ALA A 149 17.96 -45.56 1.06
CA ALA A 149 16.97 -46.63 1.20
C ALA A 149 15.75 -46.22 2.04
N GLN A 150 15.91 -45.29 2.99
CA GLN A 150 14.81 -44.84 3.85
C GLN A 150 13.89 -43.82 3.16
N ILE A 151 14.42 -43.00 2.25
CA ILE A 151 13.64 -41.98 1.55
C ILE A 151 12.71 -42.62 0.49
N ILE A 152 13.17 -43.64 -0.22
CA ILE A 152 12.35 -44.31 -1.25
C ILE A 152 11.20 -45.13 -0.61
N ALA A 153 11.44 -45.73 0.57
CA ALA A 153 10.40 -46.49 1.28
C ALA A 153 9.23 -45.62 1.78
N ALA A 154 9.49 -44.34 2.10
CA ALA A 154 8.45 -43.43 2.56
C ALA A 154 7.55 -42.92 1.41
N ILE A 155 8.09 -42.80 0.19
CA ILE A 155 7.30 -42.35 -0.98
C ILE A 155 6.35 -43.46 -1.45
N ALA A 156 6.74 -44.73 -1.33
CA ALA A 156 5.92 -45.86 -1.77
C ALA A 156 4.70 -46.17 -0.88
N ALA A 157 4.58 -45.55 0.30
CA ALA A 157 3.49 -45.80 1.25
C ALA A 157 2.32 -44.80 1.15
N ASN A 158 2.43 -43.76 0.33
CA ASN A 158 1.41 -42.70 0.18
C ASN A 158 0.78 -42.67 -1.22
N VAL A 159 0.81 -43.80 -1.94
CA VAL A 159 0.08 -43.96 -3.21
C VAL A 159 -1.04 -44.97 -2.99
N ASP A 160 -2.06 -44.54 -2.25
CA ASP A 160 -3.44 -45.04 -2.34
C ASP A 160 -4.18 -43.94 -3.13
N ASP A 161 -4.52 -44.15 -4.39
CA ASP A 161 -5.73 -44.88 -4.85
C ASP A 161 -6.99 -44.04 -4.55
N GLU A 162 -7.34 -43.17 -5.50
CA GLU A 162 -8.74 -42.81 -5.79
C GLU A 162 -8.80 -42.55 -7.31
N GLU A 163 -9.49 -43.45 -7.99
CA GLU A 163 -9.86 -43.41 -9.40
C GLU A 163 -10.94 -42.34 -9.69
N ASP A 164 -10.98 -41.92 -10.95
CA ASP A 164 -12.13 -41.47 -11.73
C ASP A 164 -13.04 -40.34 -11.21
N ASP A 165 -13.01 -39.19 -11.91
CA ASP A 165 -14.28 -38.62 -12.39
C ASP A 165 -14.07 -37.90 -13.73
N ASP A 166 -14.68 -38.49 -14.76
CA ASP A 166 -14.89 -37.92 -16.09
C ASP A 166 -15.77 -36.66 -15.97
N THR A 167 -15.23 -35.50 -16.37
CA THR A 167 -16.08 -34.37 -16.78
C THR A 167 -15.68 -33.93 -18.18
N ASP A 168 -16.16 -34.71 -19.15
CA ASP A 168 -16.55 -34.21 -20.46
C ASP A 168 -17.68 -33.15 -20.31
N LEU A 169 -17.79 -32.29 -21.32
CA LEU A 169 -18.85 -31.32 -21.67
C LEU A 169 -18.41 -29.86 -21.49
N PHE A 170 -17.98 -29.19 -22.58
CA PHE A 170 -18.83 -28.35 -23.47
C PHE A 170 -19.54 -27.26 -22.65
N GLU A 171 -19.34 -25.96 -22.87
CA GLU A 171 -19.54 -25.21 -24.12
C GLU A 171 -18.60 -23.99 -24.20
N GLU A 172 -18.06 -23.76 -25.40
CA GLU A 172 -17.47 -22.47 -25.78
C GLU A 172 -18.65 -21.53 -26.10
N ASP A 173 -19.05 -20.70 -25.13
CA ASP A 173 -19.95 -19.58 -25.42
C ASP A 173 -19.12 -18.47 -26.10
N GLU A 174 -19.29 -18.40 -27.42
CA GLU A 174 -18.92 -17.26 -28.25
C GLU A 174 -19.83 -16.08 -27.87
N ASP A 175 -19.38 -15.22 -26.96
CA ASP A 175 -20.04 -13.94 -26.69
C ASP A 175 -19.83 -13.00 -27.89
N ASP A 176 -20.84 -13.02 -28.75
CA ASP A 176 -21.16 -12.06 -29.81
C ASP A 176 -21.30 -10.66 -29.17
N CYS A 177 -20.23 -9.87 -29.22
CA CYS A 177 -20.27 -8.47 -28.82
C CYS A 177 -20.92 -7.67 -29.96
N GLU A 178 -22.24 -7.55 -29.90
CA GLU A 178 -23.03 -6.70 -30.78
C GLU A 178 -22.48 -5.25 -30.80
N ASP A 179 -22.23 -4.75 -32.01
CA ASP A 179 -21.97 -3.35 -32.32
C ASP A 179 -23.17 -2.49 -31.89
N ASP A 180 -23.07 -1.81 -30.75
CA ASP A 180 -24.00 -0.74 -30.39
C ASP A 180 -23.45 0.61 -30.87
N ASP A 181 -23.73 0.89 -32.14
CA ASP A 181 -23.78 2.22 -32.73
C ASP A 181 -24.77 3.09 -31.92
N THR A 182 -24.27 3.82 -30.92
CA THR A 182 -24.99 4.98 -30.39
C THR A 182 -24.37 6.26 -30.88
N ASP A 183 -25.00 6.71 -31.95
CA ASP A 183 -25.06 8.05 -32.49
C ASP A 183 -24.85 9.19 -31.48
N LEU A 184 -23.91 10.07 -31.86
CA LEU A 184 -24.17 11.49 -32.12
C LEU A 184 -25.29 12.14 -31.28
N PHE A 185 -24.90 12.79 -30.19
CA PHE A 185 -25.53 14.06 -29.81
C PHE A 185 -24.47 15.14 -29.59
N ILE A 186 -24.25 15.89 -30.67
CA ILE A 186 -23.88 17.30 -30.63
C ILE A 186 -25.16 18.05 -30.27
N ASP A 187 -25.16 18.80 -29.18
CA ASP A 187 -25.97 20.00 -28.97
C ASP A 187 -25.42 20.69 -27.71
N ASP A 188 -24.63 21.73 -27.82
CA ASP A 188 -24.99 23.12 -28.10
C ASP A 188 -24.64 23.91 -26.84
N SER A 189 -23.56 24.66 -26.94
CA SER A 189 -23.18 25.65 -25.94
C SER A 189 -24.13 26.84 -26.10
N PRO A 190 -24.91 27.22 -25.08
CA PRO A 190 -25.41 28.57 -25.03
C PRO A 190 -24.28 29.47 -24.51
N ASP A 191 -23.69 30.23 -25.42
CA ASP A 191 -23.21 31.59 -25.14
C ASP A 191 -24.30 32.32 -24.35
N ASN A 192 -24.02 32.66 -23.09
CA ASN A 192 -24.79 33.65 -22.37
C ASN A 192 -23.87 34.80 -21.97
N GLU A 193 -23.77 35.75 -22.90
CA GLU A 193 -23.49 37.14 -22.61
C GLU A 193 -24.59 37.68 -21.68
N SER A 194 -24.22 38.16 -20.50
CA SER A 194 -24.92 39.23 -19.79
C SER A 194 -23.90 39.96 -18.92
N GLU A 195 -23.46 41.13 -19.35
CA GLU A 195 -24.07 42.45 -19.10
C GLU A 195 -23.70 42.99 -17.71
N ASP A 196 -22.83 44.01 -17.76
CA ASP A 196 -22.85 45.25 -17.00
C ASP A 196 -23.55 45.28 -15.63
N ALA A 197 -22.76 45.63 -14.62
CA ALA A 197 -23.19 46.57 -13.60
C ALA A 197 -21.99 47.35 -13.06
N GLU A 198 -21.73 48.50 -13.67
CA GLU A 198 -21.13 49.62 -12.93
C GLU A 198 -22.03 49.95 -11.74
N SER A 199 -21.43 50.07 -10.57
CA SER A 199 -21.94 50.95 -9.53
C SER A 199 -20.75 51.56 -8.80
N GLU A 200 -20.54 52.82 -9.14
CA GLU A 200 -19.96 53.85 -8.30
C GLU A 200 -20.75 53.94 -6.98
N ASP A 201 -20.06 54.21 -5.87
CA ASP A 201 -20.46 55.10 -4.77
C ASP A 201 -19.51 54.84 -3.57
N GLU A 202 -18.63 55.80 -3.23
CA GLU A 202 -18.83 56.81 -2.16
C GLU A 202 -18.80 56.16 -0.75
N GLU A 203 -17.94 56.47 0.24
CA GLU A 203 -17.08 57.60 0.62
C GLU A 203 -15.84 57.09 1.38
#